data_AF-A0A7C5X4Y1-F1
#
_entry.id   AF-A0A7C5X4Y1-F1
#
_cell.length_a   1.000
_cell.length_b   1.000
_cell.length_c   1.000
_cell.angle_alpha   90.00
_cell.angle_beta   90.00
_cell.angle_gamma   90.00
#
_symmetry.space_group_name_H-M   'P 1'
#
loop_
_entity.id
_entity.type
_entity.pdbx_description
1 polymer ?
#
loop_
_entity_poly.entity_id
_entity_poly.type
_entity_poly.pdbx_seq_one_letter_code
_entity_poly.pdbx_strand_id
1 'polypeptide(L)'
;MRSGYIKPKRYIVWSTDKEINLDDPFQRKWYIKQVLTYGRTEDIMELDWEEVRKLLPELRLPETIKALWEEYFASKGQRDHN
;
A
#
# COMPACT_ATOMS: atom_id res chain seq x y z
N MET A 1 -0.03 2.33 -10.51
CA MET A 1 0.75 3.32 -9.70
C MET A 1 1.73 4.07 -10.60
N ARG A 2 2.13 5.31 -10.30
CA ARG A 2 3.14 6.04 -11.13
C ARG A 2 4.52 5.36 -10.99
N SER A 3 5.19 5.09 -12.11
CA SER A 3 6.58 4.59 -12.15
C SER A 3 7.58 5.69 -11.83
N GLY A 4 8.77 5.29 -11.36
CA GLY A 4 9.89 6.20 -11.05
C GLY A 4 10.09 6.48 -9.55
N TYR A 5 10.81 7.56 -9.27
CA TYR A 5 11.21 7.96 -7.93
C TYR A 5 10.14 8.83 -7.27
N ILE A 6 9.85 8.56 -6.00
CA ILE A 6 8.96 9.37 -5.18
C ILE A 6 9.64 9.80 -3.89
N LYS A 7 9.27 10.96 -3.38
CA LYS A 7 9.61 11.36 -2.01
C LYS A 7 8.42 11.06 -1.09
N PRO A 8 8.53 10.10 -0.16
CA PRO A 8 7.43 9.79 0.74
C PRO A 8 7.14 10.98 1.64
N LYS A 9 5.86 11.16 2.00
CA LYS A 9 5.47 12.17 3.00
C LYS A 9 6.03 11.75 4.37
N ARG A 10 6.57 12.71 5.14
CA ARG A 10 7.28 12.45 6.42
C ARG A 10 6.46 11.72 7.47
N TYR A 11 5.13 11.84 7.43
CA TYR A 11 4.26 11.12 8.37
C TYR A 11 4.03 9.64 7.99
N ILE A 12 4.37 9.25 6.75
CA ILE A 12 4.34 7.86 6.28
C ILE A 12 5.70 7.20 6.54
N VAL A 13 6.78 7.94 6.28
CA VAL A 13 8.16 7.50 6.52
C VAL A 13 8.90 8.60 7.27
N TRP A 14 9.09 8.40 8.57
CA TRP A 14 9.77 9.37 9.44
C TRP A 14 11.30 9.34 9.30
N SER A 15 11.89 8.18 9.00
CA SER A 15 13.34 7.92 9.18
C SER A 15 14.20 8.09 7.93
N THR A 16 13.61 8.40 6.77
CA THR A 16 14.34 8.42 5.49
C THR A 16 13.93 9.62 4.64
N ASP A 17 14.90 10.49 4.35
CA ASP A 17 14.76 11.60 3.39
C ASP A 17 15.02 11.18 1.93
N LYS A 18 15.37 9.91 1.71
CA LYS A 18 15.71 9.37 0.39
C LYS A 18 14.47 9.14 -0.46
N GLU A 19 14.65 9.35 -1.75
CA GLU A 19 13.68 8.97 -2.77
C GLU A 19 13.54 7.45 -2.81
N ILE A 20 12.29 7.00 -2.97
CA ILE A 20 11.92 5.60 -3.13
C ILE A 20 11.76 5.33 -4.62
N ASN A 21 12.46 4.33 -5.12
CA ASN A 21 12.28 3.84 -6.48
C ASN A 21 11.10 2.87 -6.55
N LEU A 22 9.99 3.27 -7.20
CA LEU A 22 8.82 2.41 -7.39
C LEU A 22 8.98 1.40 -8.55
N ASP A 23 10.06 1.50 -9.32
CA ASP A 23 10.43 0.50 -10.33
C ASP A 23 11.20 -0.69 -9.72
N ASP A 24 11.73 -0.53 -8.50
CA ASP A 24 12.29 -1.62 -7.71
C ASP A 24 11.16 -2.35 -6.96
N PRO A 25 10.90 -3.64 -7.24
CA PRO A 25 9.82 -4.39 -6.60
C PRO A 25 9.93 -4.46 -5.07
N PHE A 26 11.15 -4.43 -4.53
CA PHE A 26 11.36 -4.46 -3.09
C PHE A 26 10.90 -3.14 -2.44
N GLN A 27 11.38 -2.02 -2.98
CA GLN A 27 11.01 -0.69 -2.51
C GLN A 27 9.53 -0.38 -2.71
N ARG A 28 8.94 -0.87 -3.81
CA ARG A 28 7.50 -0.74 -4.08
C ARG A 28 6.66 -1.47 -3.04
N LYS A 29 6.95 -2.75 -2.78
CA LYS A 29 6.27 -3.53 -1.72
C LYS A 29 6.43 -2.87 -0.35
N TRP A 30 7.64 -2.39 -0.06
CA TRP A 30 7.91 -1.70 1.19
C TRP A 30 7.10 -0.40 1.32
N TYR A 31 7.02 0.41 0.27
CA TYR A 31 6.26 1.65 0.30
C TYR A 31 4.76 1.40 0.47
N ILE A 32 4.19 0.45 -0.27
CA ILE A 32 2.79 0.05 -0.12
C ILE A 32 2.51 -0.37 1.33
N LYS A 33 3.40 -1.17 1.94
CA LYS A 33 3.28 -1.51 3.36
C LYS A 33 3.22 -0.27 4.27
N GLN A 34 4.06 0.74 4.04
CA GLN A 34 4.05 1.96 4.86
C GLN A 34 2.75 2.73 4.70
N VAL A 35 2.26 2.90 3.47
CA VAL A 35 1.00 3.60 3.20
C VAL A 35 -0.19 2.86 3.82
N LEU A 36 -0.24 1.53 3.73
CA LEU A 36 -1.31 0.74 4.34
C LEU A 36 -1.30 0.75 5.87
N THR A 37 -0.16 1.07 6.49
CA THR A 37 0.00 1.07 7.95
C THR A 37 -0.15 2.47 8.55
N TYR A 38 0.37 3.50 7.87
CA TYR A 38 0.51 4.86 8.40
C TYR A 38 -0.05 5.96 7.48
N GLY A 39 -0.46 5.59 6.27
CA GLY A 39 -1.03 6.53 5.30
C GLY A 39 -2.37 7.09 5.76
N ARG A 40 -2.68 8.30 5.32
CA ARG A 40 -4.01 8.88 5.45
C ARG A 40 -4.89 8.38 4.32
N THR A 41 -6.19 8.64 4.42
CA THR A 41 -7.17 8.28 3.38
C THR A 41 -6.74 8.75 1.98
N GLU A 42 -6.24 9.98 1.87
CA GLU A 42 -5.75 10.55 0.60
C GLU A 42 -4.59 9.73 0.00
N ASP A 43 -3.63 9.31 0.83
CA ASP A 43 -2.46 8.53 0.38
C ASP A 43 -2.85 7.12 -0.07
N ILE A 44 -3.81 6.53 0.65
CA ILE A 44 -4.37 5.24 0.32
C ILE A 44 -5.12 5.32 -1.01
N MET A 45 -5.87 6.40 -1.26
CA MET A 45 -6.60 6.60 -2.52
C MET A 45 -5.69 6.78 -3.74
N GLU A 46 -4.44 7.22 -3.55
CA GLU A 46 -3.44 7.32 -4.61
C GLU A 46 -2.82 5.96 -4.99
N LEU A 47 -3.01 4.91 -4.16
CA LEU A 47 -2.53 3.57 -4.47
C LEU A 47 -3.31 2.93 -5.61
N ASP A 48 -2.62 2.02 -6.30
CA ASP A 48 -3.25 1.14 -7.27
C ASP A 48 -3.88 -0.05 -6.56
N TRP A 49 -5.21 -0.02 -6.39
CA TRP A 49 -5.94 -1.00 -5.60
C TRP A 49 -5.82 -2.44 -6.13
N GLU A 50 -5.70 -2.62 -7.44
CA GLU A 50 -5.50 -3.95 -8.04
C GLU A 50 -4.12 -4.51 -7.73
N GLU A 51 -3.11 -3.65 -7.77
CA GLU A 51 -1.76 -4.00 -7.35
C GLU A 51 -1.70 -4.32 -5.87
N VAL A 52 -2.30 -3.48 -5.02
CA VAL A 52 -2.35 -3.72 -3.57
C VAL A 52 -3.01 -5.07 -3.29
N ARG A 53 -4.14 -5.37 -3.92
CA ARG A 53 -4.85 -6.65 -3.76
C ARG A 53 -3.98 -7.84 -4.10
N LYS A 54 -3.20 -7.77 -5.18
CA LYS A 54 -2.29 -8.85 -5.61
C LYS A 54 -1.11 -9.01 -4.65
N LEU A 55 -0.56 -7.91 -4.14
CA LEU A 55 0.62 -7.92 -3.28
C LEU A 55 0.29 -8.23 -1.82
N LEU A 56 -0.94 -7.95 -1.37
CA LEU A 56 -1.37 -8.05 0.02
C LEU A 56 -0.99 -9.39 0.70
N PRO A 57 -1.14 -10.57 0.05
CA PRO A 57 -0.75 -11.85 0.65
C PRO A 57 0.74 -11.94 0.98
N GLU A 58 1.57 -11.28 0.18
CA GLU A 58 3.04 -11.26 0.29
C GLU A 58 3.56 -10.17 1.24
N LEU A 59 2.74 -9.16 1.57
CA LEU A 59 3.15 -8.08 2.44
C LEU A 59 3.23 -8.56 3.90
N ARG A 60 4.40 -8.34 4.52
CA ARG A 60 4.60 -8.55 5.96
C ARG A 60 4.02 -7.37 6.75
N LEU A 61 2.70 -7.36 6.92
CA LEU A 61 1.94 -6.38 7.70
C LEU A 61 1.72 -6.85 9.14
N PRO A 62 1.48 -5.94 10.10
CA PRO A 62 0.89 -6.31 11.39
C PRO A 62 -0.44 -7.04 11.17
N GLU A 63 -0.71 -8.07 11.97
CA GLU A 63 -1.84 -8.99 11.77
C GLU A 63 -3.19 -8.28 11.67
N THR A 64 -3.45 -7.32 12.57
CA THR A 64 -4.70 -6.55 12.58
C THR A 64 -4.87 -5.69 11.32
N ILE A 65 -3.79 -5.10 10.83
CA ILE A 65 -3.79 -4.30 9.61
C ILE A 65 -4.00 -5.20 8.39
N LYS A 66 -3.36 -6.37 8.37
CA LYS A 66 -3.55 -7.35 7.30
C LYS A 66 -5.02 -7.80 7.22
N ALA A 67 -5.60 -8.18 8.36
CA ALA A 67 -6.99 -8.63 8.43
C ALA A 67 -7.97 -7.54 7.96
N LEU A 68 -7.75 -6.28 8.37
CA LEU A 68 -8.55 -5.13 7.92
C LEU A 68 -8.58 -5.01 6.40
N TRP A 69 -7.42 -5.09 5.75
CA TRP A 69 -7.33 -4.95 4.30
C TRP A 69 -7.90 -6.17 3.58
N GLU A 70 -7.66 -7.39 4.09
CA GLU A 70 -8.23 -8.62 3.53
C GLU A 70 -9.77 -8.58 3.58
N GLU A 71 -10.35 -8.15 4.68
CA GLU A 71 -11.81 -7.97 4.82
C GLU A 71 -12.35 -6.90 3.87
N TYR A 72 -11.64 -5.76 3.75
CA TYR A 72 -12.01 -4.71 2.82
C TYR A 72 -12.07 -5.22 1.37
N PHE A 73 -11.04 -5.93 0.90
CA PHE A 73 -11.01 -6.47 -0.46
C PHE A 73 -12.02 -7.61 -0.66
N ALA A 74 -12.27 -8.43 0.36
CA ALA A 74 -13.29 -9.48 0.31
C ALA A 74 -14.71 -8.87 0.19
N SER A 75 -15.02 -7.82 0.97
CA SER A 75 -16.32 -7.16 0.93
C SER A 75 -16.57 -6.40 -0.38
N LYS A 76 -15.52 -5.85 -1.01
CA LYS A 76 -15.60 -5.19 -2.31
C LYS A 76 -15.80 -6.18 -3.46
N GLY A 77 -15.10 -7.31 -3.45
CA GLY A 77 -15.27 -8.37 -4.46
C GLY A 77 -16.69 -8.97 -4.50
N GLN A 78 -17.43 -8.90 -3.39
CA GLN A 78 -18.85 -9.28 -3.33
C GLN A 78 -19.81 -8.26 -3.96
N ARG A 79 -19.44 -6.97 -3.99
CA ARG A 79 -20.27 -5.90 -4.56
C ARG A 79 -20.16 -5.79 -6.09
N ASP A 80 -19.10 -6.34 -6.68
CA ASP A 80 -18.90 -6.34 -8.13
C ASP A 80 -19.59 -7.55 -8.83
N HIS A 81 -20.20 -8.46 -8.05
CA HIS A 81 -20.93 -9.64 -8.54
C HIS A 81 -22.47 -9.51 -8.42
N ASN A 82 -22.99 -8.32 -8.17
CA ASN A 82 -24.43 -8.03 -8.08
C ASN A 82 -24.78 -6.73 -8.81
#